data_AF-A0A166AJN0-F1
#
_entry.id   AF-A0A166AJN0-F1
#
_cell.length_a   1.000
_cell.length_b   1.000
_cell.length_c   1.000
_cell.angle_alpha   90.00
_cell.angle_beta   90.00
_cell.angle_gamma   90.00
#
_symmetry.space_group_name_H-M   'P 1'
#
loop_
_entity.id
_entity.type
_entity.pdbx_description
1 polymer ?
#
loop_
_entity_poly.entity_id
_entity_poly.type
_entity_poly.pdbx_seq_one_letter_code
_entity_poly.pdbx_strand_id
1 'polypeptide(L)'
;MSNNSETNGRFHSDWLNMMYPRLKLARNLLTDDGLVFISIDDNEINNIKKVCDEIFSEENFITSFIWEKTQHFGRQKLNFYSNAEYILCYCKQAIKKNLKEVLIERFKTELTDAPLYNASNPEKSILFPKNTVKFNISDGQYEKTTDNKYKLETPVIVKNGRNINDFILKFRSRWSKEKVISELDVGTSYWVKSENFSIRAIYSEERISIESPRQILFTNYNNPLNTKNRFDDKVGTSEEGSSNLEQLLENKFFNYPKPSSLIEYLLSLVSNPEKKDFIKDGYFIDFFSGSSTTAEAIIKLNSKDEGCRKFILIQIPELVDEKSEVYKVGYKNICEIGKERIRRAGDKIVEESGNNDLDIGFKVFKLDSSNLEKWDPDYNNVQQSLTIDNIKSDRTNEDLVYEIMLKYGIDLTLPIEEINNIYSVGFGALVICLDNNITKEITGEIIKLTKNASTSRVVFKDSGFKSDADKTNIKEILRTNNIEEFITI
;
A
#
# COMPACT_ATOMS: atom_id res chain seq x y z
N MET A 1 -1.04 23.00 -18.88
CA MET A 1 0.33 23.25 -18.39
C MET A 1 1.17 23.64 -19.60
N SER A 2 2.04 24.65 -19.49
CA SER A 2 3.02 24.96 -20.53
C SER A 2 4.03 23.80 -20.67
N ASN A 3 4.45 23.49 -21.89
CA ASN A 3 5.48 22.46 -22.13
C ASN A 3 6.80 22.88 -21.45
N ASN A 4 7.25 22.08 -20.48
CA ASN A 4 8.56 22.26 -19.85
C ASN A 4 9.61 21.50 -20.67
N SER A 5 10.18 22.14 -21.68
CA SER A 5 11.22 21.52 -22.53
C SER A 5 12.60 21.59 -21.86
N GLU A 6 13.47 20.62 -22.13
CA GLU A 6 14.86 20.61 -21.62
C GLU A 6 15.66 21.86 -22.04
N THR A 7 15.29 22.50 -23.14
CA THR A 7 15.87 23.76 -23.61
C THR A 7 15.52 24.97 -22.74
N ASN A 8 14.56 24.83 -21.82
CA ASN A 8 14.23 25.86 -20.85
C ASN A 8 15.29 25.84 -19.72
N GLY A 9 16.02 26.95 -19.54
CA GLY A 9 17.06 27.07 -18.50
C GLY A 9 16.55 26.91 -17.05
N ARG A 10 15.24 26.76 -16.85
CA ARG A 10 14.59 26.51 -15.56
C ARG A 10 13.93 25.13 -15.45
N PHE A 11 14.22 24.20 -16.37
CA PHE A 11 13.59 22.88 -16.44
C PHE A 11 13.47 22.17 -15.08
N HIS A 12 14.59 22.02 -14.36
CA HIS A 12 14.63 21.35 -13.05
C HIS A 12 13.79 22.09 -12.00
N SER A 13 13.92 23.42 -11.93
CA SER A 13 13.15 24.24 -10.99
C SER A 13 11.65 24.15 -11.26
N ASP A 14 11.24 24.20 -12.53
CA ASP A 14 9.83 24.11 -12.93
C ASP A 14 9.25 22.72 -12.61
N TRP A 15 10.04 21.66 -12.81
CA TRP A 15 9.65 20.29 -12.44
C TRP A 15 9.52 20.12 -10.92
N LEU A 16 10.46 20.64 -10.13
CA LEU A 16 10.38 20.60 -8.66
C LEU A 16 9.21 21.43 -8.13
N ASN A 17 8.93 22.59 -8.72
CA ASN A 17 7.76 23.42 -8.38
C ASN A 17 6.44 22.68 -8.64
N MET A 18 6.41 21.79 -9.65
CA MET A 18 5.28 20.89 -9.88
C MET A 18 5.22 19.78 -8.81
N MET A 19 6.33 19.13 -8.50
CA MET A 19 6.33 17.94 -7.63
C MET A 19 6.17 18.27 -6.14
N TYR A 20 6.80 19.33 -5.65
CA TYR A 20 6.81 19.70 -4.23
C TYR A 20 5.41 19.79 -3.59
N PRO A 21 4.44 20.57 -4.11
CA PRO A 21 3.12 20.69 -3.48
C PRO A 21 2.34 19.37 -3.52
N ARG A 22 2.55 18.53 -4.54
CA ARG A 22 1.90 17.22 -4.68
C ARG A 22 2.41 16.24 -3.64
N LEU A 23 3.73 16.13 -3.47
CA LEU A 23 4.34 15.28 -2.44
C LEU A 23 3.98 15.73 -1.04
N LYS A 24 3.92 17.05 -0.80
CA LYS A 24 3.50 17.61 0.48
C LYS A 24 2.06 17.22 0.83
N LEU A 25 1.14 17.28 -0.14
CA LEU A 25 -0.23 16.82 0.05
C LEU A 25 -0.30 15.29 0.24
N ALA A 26 0.44 14.52 -0.56
CA ALA A 26 0.50 13.06 -0.45
C ALA A 26 0.94 12.62 0.96
N ARG A 27 1.93 13.29 1.55
CA ARG A 27 2.36 13.04 2.93
C ARG A 27 1.24 13.23 3.95
N ASN A 28 0.33 14.18 3.74
CA ASN A 28 -0.80 14.41 4.65
C ASN A 28 -1.84 13.30 4.57
N LEU A 29 -1.95 12.62 3.42
CA LEU A 29 -2.88 11.51 3.19
C LEU A 29 -2.35 10.16 3.68
N LEU A 30 -1.04 10.02 3.84
CA LEU A 30 -0.45 8.80 4.38
C LEU A 30 -0.87 8.59 5.85
N THR A 31 -1.10 7.34 6.22
CA THR A 31 -1.11 6.91 7.63
C THR A 31 0.28 7.06 8.22
N ASP A 32 0.41 7.00 9.54
CA ASP A 32 1.72 7.17 10.22
C ASP A 32 2.72 6.08 9.85
N ASP A 33 2.24 4.87 9.56
CA ASP A 33 2.99 3.74 9.00
C ASP A 33 3.02 3.69 7.46
N GLY A 34 2.42 4.68 6.79
CA GLY A 34 2.27 4.73 5.35
C GLY A 34 3.60 4.92 4.61
N LEU A 35 3.70 4.28 3.45
CA LEU A 35 4.88 4.32 2.57
C LEU A 35 4.57 5.08 1.28
N VAL A 36 5.61 5.70 0.71
CA VAL A 36 5.58 6.27 -0.64
C VAL A 36 6.69 5.66 -1.48
N PHE A 37 6.34 5.24 -2.69
CA PHE A 37 7.27 4.76 -3.71
C PHE A 37 7.27 5.73 -4.89
N ILE A 38 8.45 6.13 -5.36
CA ILE A 38 8.60 7.10 -6.44
C ILE A 38 9.56 6.55 -7.49
N SER A 39 9.03 6.13 -8.65
CA SER A 39 9.87 5.79 -9.81
C SER A 39 10.47 7.05 -10.42
N ILE A 40 11.77 7.04 -10.69
CA ILE A 40 12.51 8.15 -11.28
C ILE A 40 13.70 7.66 -12.09
N ASP A 41 14.07 8.39 -13.14
CA ASP A 41 15.29 8.13 -13.90
C ASP A 41 16.49 8.87 -13.29
N ASP A 42 17.62 8.85 -14.00
CA ASP A 42 18.85 9.51 -13.60
C ASP A 42 18.80 11.05 -13.70
N ASN A 43 17.86 11.61 -14.46
CA ASN A 43 17.77 13.06 -14.68
C ASN A 43 17.39 13.82 -13.41
N GLU A 44 16.45 13.28 -12.63
CA GLU A 44 15.87 14.01 -11.49
C GLU A 44 16.03 13.31 -10.13
N ILE A 45 16.65 12.11 -10.06
CA ILE A 45 16.80 11.35 -8.80
C ILE A 45 17.40 12.18 -7.66
N ASN A 46 18.46 12.94 -7.93
CA ASN A 46 19.16 13.72 -6.91
C ASN A 46 18.30 14.90 -6.42
N ASN A 47 17.52 15.50 -7.31
CA ASN A 47 16.69 16.66 -7.02
C ASN A 47 15.43 16.24 -6.25
N ILE A 48 14.73 15.19 -6.71
CA ILE A 48 13.54 14.69 -6.05
C ILE A 48 13.87 14.10 -4.68
N LYS A 49 15.04 13.46 -4.53
CA LYS A 49 15.49 12.95 -3.23
C LYS A 49 15.62 14.07 -2.21
N LYS A 50 16.21 15.21 -2.56
CA LYS A 50 16.32 16.37 -1.66
C LYS A 50 14.96 16.92 -1.26
N VAL A 51 14.01 17.00 -2.20
CA VAL A 51 12.63 17.39 -1.90
C VAL A 51 11.95 16.38 -0.97
N CYS A 52 12.19 15.09 -1.17
CA CYS A 52 11.66 14.05 -0.29
C CYS A 52 12.29 14.11 1.11
N ASP A 53 13.59 14.37 1.23
CA ASP A 53 14.28 14.54 2.52
C ASP A 53 13.70 15.72 3.30
N GLU A 54 13.32 16.82 2.62
CA GLU A 54 12.65 17.95 3.26
C GLU A 54 11.21 17.62 3.69
N ILE A 55 10.43 16.98 2.81
CA ILE A 55 9.00 16.72 3.06
C ILE A 55 8.81 15.57 4.06
N PHE A 56 9.52 14.46 3.86
CA PHE A 56 9.35 13.22 4.61
C PHE A 56 10.35 13.08 5.77
N SER A 57 11.36 13.94 5.90
CA SER A 57 12.55 13.75 6.77
C SER A 57 13.53 12.72 6.21
N GLU A 58 14.83 13.05 6.23
CA GLU A 58 15.91 12.16 5.79
C GLU A 58 15.94 10.86 6.60
N GLU A 59 15.57 10.90 7.89
CA GLU A 59 15.53 9.72 8.78
C GLU A 59 14.47 8.69 8.38
N ASN A 60 13.48 9.10 7.58
CA ASN A 60 12.37 8.27 7.11
C ASN A 60 12.64 7.66 5.72
N PHE A 61 13.82 7.91 5.14
CA PHE A 61 14.28 7.22 3.93
C PHE A 61 14.51 5.73 4.23
N ILE A 62 13.89 4.85 3.43
CA ILE A 62 14.01 3.40 3.59
C ILE A 62 15.09 2.86 2.66
N THR A 63 14.92 3.07 1.35
CA THR A 63 15.83 2.53 0.33
C THR A 63 15.59 3.20 -1.03
N SER A 64 16.52 2.98 -1.95
CA SER A 64 16.38 3.32 -3.37
C SER A 64 16.59 2.05 -4.18
N PHE A 65 15.52 1.45 -4.69
CA PHE A 65 15.67 0.27 -5.56
C PHE A 65 16.25 0.68 -6.91
N ILE A 66 17.03 -0.20 -7.51
CA ILE A 66 17.59 -0.07 -8.86
C ILE A 66 16.94 -1.16 -9.70
N TRP A 67 16.00 -0.78 -10.56
CA TRP A 67 15.25 -1.71 -11.39
C TRP A 67 15.85 -1.82 -12.78
N GLU A 68 16.20 -3.04 -13.21
CA GLU A 68 16.63 -3.36 -14.57
C GLU A 68 15.43 -3.23 -15.54
N LYS A 69 15.25 -2.02 -16.09
CA LYS A 69 14.09 -1.67 -16.93
C LYS A 69 14.14 -2.23 -18.34
N THR A 70 15.31 -2.65 -18.82
CA THR A 70 15.50 -3.25 -20.15
C THR A 70 16.70 -4.18 -20.18
N GLN A 71 16.61 -5.22 -21.01
CA GLN A 71 17.71 -6.14 -21.32
C GLN A 71 18.27 -5.91 -22.73
N HIS A 72 17.71 -4.96 -23.48
CA HIS A 72 18.14 -4.65 -24.82
C HIS A 72 19.30 -3.67 -24.78
N PHE A 73 20.52 -4.23 -24.78
CA PHE A 73 21.72 -3.45 -25.03
C PHE A 73 21.80 -3.18 -26.53
N GLY A 74 21.53 -1.93 -26.94
CA GLY A 74 21.75 -1.52 -28.32
C GLY A 74 23.20 -1.79 -28.76
N ARG A 75 23.49 -1.77 -30.07
CA ARG A 75 24.88 -1.77 -30.60
C ARG A 75 25.39 -0.34 -30.82
N GLN A 76 24.97 0.60 -29.98
CA GLN A 76 25.27 2.02 -30.19
C GLN A 76 26.65 2.37 -29.61
N LYS A 77 27.38 3.29 -30.24
CA LYS A 77 28.63 3.84 -29.68
C LYS A 77 28.30 4.85 -28.58
N LEU A 78 27.79 4.37 -27.45
CA LEU A 78 27.48 5.16 -26.28
C LEU A 78 28.53 4.95 -25.19
N ASN A 79 28.71 5.95 -24.32
CA ASN A 79 29.56 5.83 -23.14
C ASN A 79 28.98 4.84 -22.10
N PHE A 80 27.66 4.71 -22.05
CA PHE A 80 26.92 3.73 -21.23
C PHE A 80 25.50 3.54 -21.76
N TYR A 81 24.81 2.48 -21.33
CA TYR A 81 23.40 2.23 -21.62
C TYR A 81 22.54 2.54 -20.40
N SER A 82 21.47 3.31 -20.58
CA SER A 82 20.45 3.52 -19.53
C SER A 82 19.53 2.30 -19.46
N ASN A 83 19.99 1.28 -18.74
CA ASN A 83 19.26 0.01 -18.55
C ASN A 83 18.60 -0.10 -17.17
N ALA A 84 18.72 0.93 -16.33
CA ALA A 84 18.15 0.96 -15.00
C ALA A 84 17.35 2.24 -14.74
N GLU A 85 16.35 2.13 -13.88
CA GLU A 85 15.62 3.23 -13.26
C GLU A 85 15.64 3.05 -11.74
N TYR A 86 15.35 4.11 -11.02
CA TYR A 86 15.37 4.12 -9.56
C TYR A 86 13.97 4.18 -8.99
N ILE A 87 13.77 3.60 -7.81
CA ILE A 87 12.51 3.68 -7.08
C ILE A 87 12.83 4.06 -5.63
N LEU A 88 12.60 5.33 -5.29
CA LEU A 88 12.79 5.82 -3.93
C LEU A 88 11.65 5.33 -3.04
N CYS A 89 11.97 4.92 -1.82
CA CYS A 89 11.00 4.52 -0.81
C CYS A 89 11.21 5.33 0.48
N TYR A 90 10.15 5.98 0.94
CA TYR A 90 10.10 6.69 2.22
C TYR A 90 8.88 6.22 3.03
N CYS A 91 8.96 6.34 4.35
CA CYS A 91 7.79 6.28 5.23
C CYS A 91 7.35 7.69 5.65
N LYS A 92 6.11 7.84 6.12
CA LYS A 92 5.64 9.12 6.70
C LYS A 92 6.30 9.42 8.03
N GLN A 93 6.36 8.41 8.90
CA GLN A 93 6.98 8.51 10.22
C GLN A 93 7.72 7.22 10.53
N ALA A 94 8.97 7.37 10.99
CA ALA A 94 9.73 6.24 11.49
C ALA A 94 8.95 5.52 12.59
N ILE A 95 8.58 4.26 12.33
CA ILE A 95 8.03 3.37 13.34
C ILE A 95 9.12 3.19 14.39
N LYS A 96 8.97 3.86 15.54
CA LYS A 96 9.97 3.87 16.62
C LYS A 96 10.39 2.43 16.94
N LYS A 97 11.64 2.10 16.60
CA LYS A 97 12.37 0.82 16.73
C LYS A 97 12.36 -0.15 15.53
N ASN A 98 11.44 -0.10 14.57
CA ASN A 98 11.29 -1.18 13.56
C ASN A 98 11.24 -0.74 12.08
N LEU A 99 11.83 0.40 11.71
CA LEU A 99 12.05 0.77 10.29
C LEU A 99 12.66 -0.36 9.44
N LYS A 100 13.40 -1.28 10.07
CA LYS A 100 14.09 -2.39 9.40
C LYS A 100 13.15 -3.50 8.89
N GLU A 101 11.87 -3.47 9.25
CA GLU A 101 10.95 -4.59 9.00
C GLU A 101 9.66 -4.14 8.27
N VAL A 102 9.66 -2.96 7.64
CA VAL A 102 8.48 -2.48 6.87
C VAL A 102 8.41 -3.07 5.46
N LEU A 103 9.56 -3.45 4.90
CA LEU A 103 9.67 -4.17 3.62
C LEU A 103 10.25 -5.57 3.87
N ILE A 104 9.45 -6.60 3.58
CA ILE A 104 9.81 -8.00 3.76
C ILE A 104 9.52 -8.73 2.45
N GLU A 105 10.48 -9.51 1.96
CA GLU A 105 10.30 -10.36 0.78
C GLU A 105 9.63 -11.68 1.16
N ARG A 106 10.08 -12.33 2.25
CA ARG A 106 9.49 -13.58 2.76
C ARG A 106 9.56 -13.68 4.28
N PHE A 107 8.52 -14.26 4.86
CA PHE A 107 8.60 -14.84 6.20
C PHE A 107 9.06 -16.29 6.06
N LYS A 108 10.10 -16.65 6.80
CA LYS A 108 10.62 -18.01 6.89
C LYS A 108 10.30 -18.57 8.26
N THR A 109 9.52 -19.64 8.30
CA THR A 109 9.41 -20.43 9.52
C THR A 109 10.68 -21.26 9.63
N GLU A 110 11.57 -20.90 10.56
CA GLU A 110 12.71 -21.73 10.88
C GLU A 110 12.20 -22.99 11.60
N LEU A 111 12.09 -24.10 10.87
CA LEU A 111 11.81 -25.40 11.45
C LEU A 111 12.92 -25.76 12.45
N THR A 112 12.59 -25.66 13.74
CA THR A 112 12.93 -26.47 14.93
C THR A 112 14.34 -27.08 15.12
N ASP A 113 15.34 -26.89 14.24
CA ASP A 113 16.74 -27.21 14.53
C ASP A 113 17.75 -26.30 13.79
N ALA A 114 18.49 -25.45 14.53
CA ALA A 114 19.48 -24.53 13.96
C ALA A 114 20.88 -24.79 14.52
N PRO A 115 21.94 -24.90 13.70
CA PRO A 115 23.30 -25.02 14.23
C PRO A 115 23.69 -23.72 14.93
N LEU A 116 24.29 -23.81 16.13
CA LEU A 116 24.82 -22.63 16.80
C LEU A 116 26.13 -22.15 16.15
N TYR A 117 26.74 -22.92 15.25
CA TYR A 117 28.00 -22.54 14.60
C TYR A 117 27.80 -21.49 13.48
N ASN A 118 28.72 -20.53 13.39
CA ASN A 118 28.86 -19.60 12.28
C ASN A 118 30.35 -19.31 12.03
N ALA A 119 30.84 -19.64 10.83
CA ALA A 119 32.27 -19.54 10.48
C ALA A 119 32.82 -18.11 10.59
N SER A 120 32.00 -17.09 10.33
CA SER A 120 32.40 -15.68 10.33
C SER A 120 32.57 -15.09 11.74
N ASN A 121 32.08 -15.78 12.78
CA ASN A 121 32.16 -15.31 14.16
C ASN A 121 33.49 -15.69 14.83
N PRO A 122 33.97 -14.91 15.82
CA PRO A 122 35.07 -15.33 16.67
C PRO A 122 34.65 -16.51 17.57
N GLU A 123 35.64 -17.29 18.04
CA GLU A 123 35.39 -18.34 19.03
C GLU A 123 34.96 -17.75 20.37
N LYS A 124 33.99 -18.41 21.00
CA LYS A 124 33.43 -18.03 22.30
C LYS A 124 33.31 -19.27 23.17
N SER A 125 33.60 -19.14 24.45
CA SER A 125 33.35 -20.16 25.47
C SER A 125 31.92 -20.02 25.97
N ILE A 126 31.08 -21.01 25.70
CA ILE A 126 29.67 -21.02 26.06
C ILE A 126 29.43 -22.04 27.18
N LEU A 127 28.85 -21.58 28.28
CA LEU A 127 28.44 -22.44 29.40
C LEU A 127 27.05 -23.03 29.10
N PHE A 128 26.96 -24.36 29.14
CA PHE A 128 25.72 -25.11 29.09
C PHE A 128 25.42 -25.70 30.48
N PRO A 129 24.36 -25.23 31.17
CA PRO A 129 24.00 -25.74 32.50
C PRO A 129 23.60 -27.22 32.47
N LYS A 130 23.64 -27.90 33.62
CA LYS A 130 23.17 -29.27 33.79
C LYS A 130 21.76 -29.48 33.22
N ASN A 131 21.52 -30.63 32.61
CA ASN A 131 20.24 -31.05 32.01
C ASN A 131 19.69 -30.21 30.85
N THR A 132 20.48 -29.29 30.28
CA THR A 132 20.03 -28.38 29.20
C THR A 132 20.30 -28.90 27.79
N VAL A 133 21.23 -29.84 27.63
CA VAL A 133 21.63 -30.38 26.33
C VAL A 133 21.24 -31.85 26.25
N LYS A 134 20.51 -32.20 25.19
CA LYS A 134 20.21 -33.57 24.79
C LYS A 134 21.39 -34.11 23.98
N PHE A 135 21.69 -35.39 24.16
CA PHE A 135 22.78 -36.10 23.51
C PHE A 135 22.25 -37.35 22.82
N ASN A 136 22.66 -37.56 21.58
CA ASN A 136 22.50 -38.83 20.86
C ASN A 136 23.88 -39.50 20.70
N ILE A 137 24.58 -39.65 21.83
CA ILE A 137 25.85 -40.37 21.97
C ILE A 137 25.74 -41.26 23.21
N SER A 138 26.64 -42.24 23.33
CA SER A 138 26.68 -43.16 24.46
C SER A 138 26.88 -42.41 25.78
N ASP A 139 26.37 -42.99 26.87
CA ASP A 139 26.64 -42.49 28.21
C ASP A 139 28.15 -42.60 28.51
N GLY A 140 28.72 -41.58 29.13
CA GLY A 140 30.17 -41.50 29.38
C GLY A 140 30.66 -40.10 29.76
N GLN A 141 31.93 -40.02 30.13
CA GLN A 141 32.63 -38.74 30.34
C GLN A 141 33.45 -38.40 29.10
N TYR A 142 33.20 -37.22 28.54
CA TYR A 142 33.88 -36.71 27.36
C TYR A 142 34.74 -35.51 27.74
N GLU A 143 36.04 -35.59 27.42
CA GLU A 143 37.01 -34.51 27.66
C GLU A 143 37.44 -33.82 26.37
N LYS A 144 37.17 -34.44 25.22
CA LYS A 144 37.54 -33.97 23.88
C LYS A 144 36.41 -34.22 22.90
N THR A 145 36.41 -33.45 21.84
CA THR A 145 35.53 -33.59 20.68
C THR A 145 36.31 -34.23 19.53
N THR A 146 35.62 -34.77 18.53
CA THR A 146 36.25 -35.31 17.32
C THR A 146 36.43 -34.28 16.20
N ASP A 147 35.77 -33.11 16.30
CA ASP A 147 35.91 -31.99 15.36
C ASP A 147 36.58 -30.80 16.06
N ASN A 148 37.69 -30.33 15.48
CA ASN A 148 38.49 -29.21 15.99
C ASN A 148 37.72 -27.87 16.07
N LYS A 149 36.57 -27.75 15.40
CA LYS A 149 35.70 -26.55 15.46
C LYS A 149 35.05 -26.35 16.83
N TYR A 150 34.94 -27.42 17.62
CA TYR A 150 34.31 -27.42 18.93
C TYR A 150 35.33 -27.93 19.94
N LYS A 151 35.53 -27.25 21.06
CA LYS A 151 36.49 -27.65 22.08
C LYS A 151 35.83 -27.66 23.45
N LEU A 152 35.84 -28.80 24.12
CA LEU A 152 35.45 -28.89 25.52
C LEU A 152 36.55 -28.24 26.37
N GLU A 153 36.22 -27.15 27.06
CA GLU A 153 37.11 -26.53 28.05
C GLU A 153 36.92 -27.15 29.44
N THR A 154 35.73 -27.69 29.69
CA THR A 154 35.45 -28.55 30.83
C THR A 154 34.80 -29.86 30.36
N PRO A 155 35.02 -30.98 31.07
CA PRO A 155 34.45 -32.26 30.68
C PRO A 155 32.93 -32.25 30.79
N VAL A 156 32.26 -33.02 29.93
CA VAL A 156 30.82 -33.28 30.02
C VAL A 156 30.56 -34.74 30.34
N ILE A 157 29.67 -34.98 31.29
CA ILE A 157 29.23 -36.32 31.67
C ILE A 157 27.82 -36.50 31.11
N VAL A 158 27.69 -37.40 30.15
CA VAL A 158 26.42 -37.76 29.51
C VAL A 158 25.83 -38.97 30.22
N LYS A 159 24.59 -38.85 30.68
CA LYS A 159 23.81 -39.94 31.27
C LYS A 159 22.36 -39.86 30.82
N ASN A 160 21.79 -40.97 30.37
CA ASN A 160 20.43 -41.05 29.84
C ASN A 160 20.16 -39.97 28.76
N GLY A 161 21.14 -39.74 27.88
CA GLY A 161 21.03 -38.78 26.78
C GLY A 161 20.97 -37.30 27.21
N ARG A 162 21.44 -36.94 28.42
CA ARG A 162 21.60 -35.55 28.87
C ARG A 162 22.92 -35.33 29.59
N ASN A 163 23.38 -34.07 29.63
CA ASN A 163 24.49 -33.70 30.51
C ASN A 163 24.04 -33.64 31.98
N ILE A 164 24.77 -34.28 32.89
CA ILE A 164 24.47 -34.24 34.34
C ILE A 164 25.29 -33.19 35.10
N ASN A 165 26.28 -32.56 34.45
CA ASN A 165 27.06 -31.45 34.96
C ASN A 165 27.00 -30.25 33.99
N ASP A 166 27.35 -29.08 34.51
CA ASP A 166 27.63 -27.90 33.70
C ASP A 166 28.90 -28.15 32.87
N PHE A 167 28.90 -27.75 31.61
CA PHE A 167 30.08 -27.86 30.76
C PHE A 167 30.27 -26.61 29.88
N ILE A 168 31.52 -26.35 29.50
CA ILE A 168 31.91 -25.22 28.66
C ILE A 168 32.38 -25.75 27.32
N LEU A 169 31.69 -25.33 26.27
CA LEU A 169 32.05 -25.61 24.89
C LEU A 169 32.53 -24.33 24.21
N LYS A 170 33.77 -24.35 23.73
CA LYS A 170 34.37 -23.28 22.96
C LYS A 170 34.23 -23.55 21.46
N PHE A 171 33.57 -22.64 20.75
CA PHE A 171 33.36 -22.73 19.31
C PHE A 171 32.94 -21.37 18.73
N ARG A 172 32.88 -21.24 17.40
CA ARG A 172 32.40 -20.03 16.72
C ARG A 172 30.87 -19.89 16.79
N SER A 173 30.37 -19.47 17.96
CA SER A 173 28.93 -19.41 18.26
C SER A 173 28.23 -18.20 17.60
N ARG A 174 27.03 -18.43 17.07
CA ARG A 174 26.03 -17.42 16.68
C ARG A 174 25.59 -16.59 17.87
N TRP A 175 25.53 -17.20 19.05
CA TRP A 175 24.93 -16.62 20.24
C TRP A 175 25.95 -16.26 21.31
N SER A 176 25.62 -15.25 22.11
CA SER A 176 26.33 -14.99 23.37
C SER A 176 25.88 -15.98 24.45
N LYS A 177 26.61 -16.00 25.57
CA LYS A 177 26.24 -16.80 26.75
C LYS A 177 24.86 -16.41 27.26
N GLU A 178 24.57 -15.11 27.30
CA GLU A 178 23.30 -14.54 27.78
C GLU A 178 22.14 -14.98 26.88
N LYS A 179 22.35 -14.96 25.55
CA LYS A 179 21.33 -15.41 24.59
C LYS A 179 21.02 -16.89 24.75
N VAL A 180 22.04 -17.75 24.90
CA VAL A 180 21.86 -19.19 25.17
C VAL A 180 20.99 -19.42 26.42
N ILE A 181 21.26 -18.70 27.51
CA ILE A 181 20.47 -18.83 28.74
C ILE A 181 19.03 -18.35 28.53
N SER A 182 18.82 -17.16 27.94
CA SER A 182 17.48 -16.62 27.71
C SER A 182 16.60 -17.48 26.80
N GLU A 183 17.19 -18.28 25.91
CA GLU A 183 16.45 -19.17 25.01
C GLU A 183 15.99 -20.45 25.74
N LEU A 184 16.76 -20.93 26.72
CA LEU A 184 16.33 -22.00 27.62
C LEU A 184 15.09 -21.59 28.42
N ASP A 185 15.04 -20.33 28.87
CA ASP A 185 13.91 -19.81 29.67
C ASP A 185 12.60 -19.82 28.90
N VAL A 186 12.64 -19.66 27.58
CA VAL A 186 11.45 -19.74 26.70
C VAL A 186 11.19 -21.16 26.17
N GLY A 187 11.95 -22.17 26.63
CA GLY A 187 11.73 -23.58 26.32
C GLY A 187 12.56 -24.16 25.17
N THR A 188 13.49 -23.41 24.58
CA THR A 188 14.43 -23.94 23.59
C THR A 188 15.27 -25.04 24.22
N SER A 189 15.55 -26.13 23.51
CA SER A 189 16.46 -27.19 23.96
C SER A 189 17.67 -27.29 23.05
N TYR A 190 18.81 -27.79 23.56
CA TYR A 190 19.99 -28.00 22.73
C TYR A 190 20.20 -29.47 22.42
N TRP A 191 20.79 -29.78 21.27
CA TRP A 191 21.00 -31.16 20.84
C TRP A 191 22.38 -31.35 20.20
N VAL A 192 23.10 -32.36 20.70
CA VAL A 192 24.35 -32.88 20.14
C VAL A 192 24.09 -34.29 19.63
N LYS A 193 24.35 -34.52 18.33
CA LYS A 193 24.01 -35.77 17.64
C LYS A 193 25.17 -36.78 17.53
N SER A 194 26.41 -36.34 17.75
CA SER A 194 27.62 -37.18 17.68
C SER A 194 28.76 -36.56 18.50
N GLU A 195 29.86 -37.30 18.65
CA GLU A 195 31.05 -36.86 19.41
C GLU A 195 31.81 -35.69 18.75
N ASN A 196 31.34 -35.16 17.62
CA ASN A 196 31.85 -33.91 17.06
C ASN A 196 31.37 -32.66 17.81
N PHE A 197 30.36 -32.81 18.68
CA PHE A 197 29.77 -31.72 19.46
C PHE A 197 29.21 -30.56 18.60
N SER A 198 28.73 -30.87 17.40
CA SER A 198 28.00 -29.93 16.55
C SER A 198 26.64 -29.60 17.16
N ILE A 199 26.64 -28.64 18.09
CA ILE A 199 25.49 -28.29 18.92
C ILE A 199 24.47 -27.47 18.13
N ARG A 200 23.21 -27.86 18.28
CA ARG A 200 22.05 -27.27 17.59
C ARG A 200 21.02 -26.79 18.61
N ALA A 201 20.34 -25.69 18.32
CA ALA A 201 19.20 -25.17 19.07
C ALA A 201 17.93 -25.76 18.47
N ILE A 202 17.09 -26.35 19.30
CA ILE A 202 15.75 -26.81 18.99
C ILE A 202 14.78 -25.86 19.67
N TYR A 203 14.25 -24.91 18.91
CA TYR A 203 13.34 -23.89 19.43
C TYR A 203 12.02 -24.51 19.90
N SER A 204 11.48 -23.99 20.99
CA SER A 204 10.16 -24.34 21.55
C SER A 204 9.01 -23.77 20.73
N GLU A 205 9.19 -22.58 20.15
CA GLU A 205 8.22 -21.90 19.32
C GLU A 205 8.72 -21.80 17.88
N GLU A 206 7.80 -21.77 16.93
CA GLU A 206 8.10 -21.47 15.54
C GLU A 206 8.73 -20.08 15.44
N ARG A 207 10.03 -20.04 15.09
CA ARG A 207 10.71 -18.78 14.88
C ARG A 207 10.47 -18.31 13.46
N ILE A 208 9.79 -17.18 13.33
CA ILE A 208 9.68 -16.48 12.06
C ILE A 208 10.96 -15.64 11.89
N SER A 209 11.77 -15.98 10.89
CA SER A 209 12.80 -15.09 10.37
C SER A 209 12.30 -14.37 9.12
N ILE A 210 12.90 -13.23 8.80
CA ILE A 210 12.50 -12.39 7.67
C ILE A 210 13.61 -12.41 6.63
N GLU A 211 13.22 -12.39 5.36
CA GLU A 211 14.10 -12.11 4.24
C GLU A 211 13.79 -10.69 3.74
N SER A 212 14.78 -9.81 3.80
CA SER A 212 14.63 -8.43 3.30
C SER A 212 14.84 -8.37 1.78
N PRO A 213 14.14 -7.47 1.08
CA PRO A 213 14.29 -7.32 -0.36
C PRO A 213 15.68 -6.82 -0.73
N ARG A 214 16.16 -7.24 -1.91
CA ARG A 214 17.41 -6.72 -2.49
C ARG A 214 17.17 -5.35 -3.12
N GLN A 215 18.17 -4.48 -3.03
CA GLN A 215 18.12 -3.16 -3.64
C GLN A 215 18.12 -3.22 -5.17
N ILE A 216 18.86 -4.15 -5.76
CA ILE A 216 18.93 -4.32 -7.22
C ILE A 216 17.89 -5.34 -7.66
N LEU A 217 17.02 -4.93 -8.59
CA LEU A 217 15.95 -5.76 -9.14
C LEU A 217 16.33 -6.25 -10.53
N PHE A 218 16.80 -7.49 -10.62
CA PHE A 218 17.16 -8.14 -11.88
C PHE A 218 15.92 -8.73 -12.55
N THR A 219 15.76 -8.50 -13.85
CA THR A 219 14.58 -8.95 -14.62
C THR A 219 14.91 -10.06 -15.62
N ASN A 220 16.20 -10.35 -15.83
CA ASN A 220 16.66 -11.38 -16.76
C ASN A 220 16.36 -12.79 -16.26
N TYR A 221 15.58 -13.56 -17.02
CA TYR A 221 15.18 -14.92 -16.67
C TYR A 221 16.36 -15.87 -16.45
N ASN A 222 17.46 -15.68 -17.20
CA ASN A 222 18.66 -16.50 -17.10
C ASN A 222 19.55 -16.11 -15.90
N ASN A 223 19.25 -14.99 -15.22
CA ASN A 223 19.93 -14.61 -14.01
C ASN A 223 19.34 -15.40 -12.83
N PRO A 224 20.12 -16.24 -12.11
CA PRO A 224 19.63 -16.96 -10.93
C PRO A 224 19.23 -16.03 -9.78
N LEU A 225 19.61 -14.75 -9.84
CA LEU A 225 19.25 -13.71 -8.90
C LEU A 225 18.09 -12.83 -9.43
N ASN A 226 17.34 -13.27 -10.44
CA ASN A 226 16.16 -12.53 -10.89
C ASN A 226 15.19 -12.29 -9.73
N THR A 227 14.64 -11.09 -9.70
CA THR A 227 13.74 -10.67 -8.64
C THR A 227 12.37 -11.25 -8.89
N LYS A 228 11.82 -11.85 -7.84
CA LYS A 228 10.47 -12.39 -7.81
C LYS A 228 9.71 -11.81 -6.64
N ASN A 229 8.40 -11.69 -6.77
CA ASN A 229 7.54 -11.43 -5.61
C ASN A 229 7.45 -12.67 -4.71
N ARG A 230 6.75 -12.54 -3.59
CA ARG A 230 6.55 -13.65 -2.63
C ARG A 230 5.68 -14.82 -3.14
N PHE A 231 5.07 -14.67 -4.31
CA PHE A 231 4.33 -15.70 -5.03
C PHE A 231 5.13 -16.30 -6.20
N ASP A 232 6.43 -16.01 -6.26
CA ASP A 232 7.38 -16.50 -7.28
C ASP A 232 7.18 -15.92 -8.69
N ASP A 233 6.39 -14.85 -8.86
CA ASP A 233 6.27 -14.14 -10.13
C ASP A 233 7.45 -13.19 -10.34
N LYS A 234 8.01 -13.22 -11.56
CA LYS A 234 9.15 -12.42 -11.95
C LYS A 234 8.77 -10.93 -12.14
N VAL A 235 9.62 -10.04 -11.63
CA VAL A 235 9.56 -8.61 -11.97
C VAL A 235 9.89 -8.41 -13.45
N GLY A 236 9.03 -7.66 -14.15
CA GLY A 236 9.14 -7.46 -15.59
C GLY A 236 9.96 -6.24 -16.01
N THR A 237 10.26 -6.12 -17.31
CA THR A 237 10.88 -4.95 -17.95
C THR A 237 9.84 -3.95 -18.48
N SER A 238 10.29 -2.79 -18.93
CA SER A 238 9.45 -1.81 -19.63
C SER A 238 8.84 -2.40 -20.91
N GLU A 239 9.60 -3.20 -21.66
CA GLU A 239 9.11 -3.85 -22.88
C GLU A 239 8.01 -4.88 -22.57
N GLU A 240 8.18 -5.68 -21.51
CA GLU A 240 7.14 -6.60 -21.05
C GLU A 240 5.89 -5.83 -20.60
N GLY A 241 6.05 -4.67 -19.93
CA GLY A 241 4.95 -3.78 -19.59
C GLY A 241 4.17 -3.29 -20.81
N SER A 242 4.87 -2.84 -21.85
CA SER A 242 4.26 -2.41 -23.11
C SER A 242 3.57 -3.55 -23.84
N SER A 243 4.24 -4.71 -23.97
CA SER A 243 3.69 -5.87 -24.67
C SER A 243 2.44 -6.43 -23.98
N ASN A 244 2.46 -6.52 -22.64
CA ASN A 244 1.32 -7.03 -21.88
C ASN A 244 0.11 -6.11 -22.00
N LEU A 245 0.34 -4.78 -21.98
CA LEU A 245 -0.74 -3.82 -22.16
C LEU A 245 -1.31 -3.85 -23.57
N GLU A 246 -0.45 -3.97 -24.58
CA GLU A 246 -0.86 -4.10 -25.98
C GLU A 246 -1.69 -5.36 -26.21
N GLN A 247 -1.30 -6.49 -25.61
CA GLN A 247 -2.09 -7.71 -25.65
C GLN A 247 -3.45 -7.55 -24.95
N LEU A 248 -3.49 -6.87 -23.80
CA LEU A 248 -4.72 -6.69 -23.03
C LEU A 248 -5.73 -5.76 -23.74
N LEU A 249 -5.22 -4.70 -24.37
CA LEU A 249 -6.04 -3.70 -25.07
C LEU A 249 -6.20 -3.98 -26.56
N GLU A 250 -5.57 -5.05 -27.05
CA GLU A 250 -5.51 -5.47 -28.46
C GLU A 250 -4.96 -4.38 -29.40
N ASN A 251 -4.20 -3.43 -28.85
CA ASN A 251 -3.66 -2.28 -29.56
C ASN A 251 -2.61 -1.56 -28.72
N LYS A 252 -1.70 -0.83 -29.38
CA LYS A 252 -0.65 -0.05 -28.74
C LYS A 252 -1.13 1.35 -28.39
N PHE A 253 -1.64 1.53 -27.17
CA PHE A 253 -2.15 2.82 -26.70
C PHE A 253 -1.23 3.59 -25.76
N PHE A 254 -0.15 2.97 -25.29
CA PHE A 254 0.77 3.55 -24.32
C PHE A 254 2.22 3.20 -24.68
N ASN A 255 3.11 4.19 -24.60
CA ASN A 255 4.52 3.99 -24.98
C ASN A 255 5.36 3.41 -23.83
N TYR A 256 5.10 3.87 -22.60
CA TYR A 256 5.94 3.58 -21.44
C TYR A 256 5.14 3.17 -20.19
N PRO A 257 4.18 2.23 -20.28
CA PRO A 257 3.52 1.72 -19.09
C PRO A 257 4.53 0.96 -18.23
N LYS A 258 4.51 1.18 -16.91
CA LYS A 258 5.25 0.30 -16.00
C LYS A 258 4.65 -1.12 -16.07
N PRO A 259 5.47 -2.19 -15.99
CA PRO A 259 4.94 -3.55 -15.89
C PRO A 259 4.20 -3.74 -14.58
N SER A 260 3.02 -4.38 -14.62
CA SER A 260 2.22 -4.63 -13.42
C SER A 260 2.94 -5.51 -12.41
N SER A 261 3.81 -6.42 -12.85
CA SER A 261 4.62 -7.25 -11.96
C SER A 261 5.65 -6.46 -11.12
N LEU A 262 6.12 -5.31 -11.60
CA LEU A 262 6.99 -4.43 -10.78
C LEU A 262 6.18 -3.80 -9.65
N ILE A 263 5.00 -3.25 -9.95
CA ILE A 263 4.15 -2.63 -8.94
C ILE A 263 3.65 -3.69 -7.96
N GLU A 264 3.25 -4.86 -8.45
CA GLU A 264 2.89 -6.02 -7.65
C GLU A 264 4.02 -6.43 -6.70
N TYR A 265 5.26 -6.51 -7.17
CA TYR A 265 6.42 -6.78 -6.32
C TYR A 265 6.54 -5.76 -5.20
N LEU A 266 6.57 -4.45 -5.51
CA LEU A 266 6.72 -3.40 -4.50
C LEU A 266 5.62 -3.44 -3.44
N LEU A 267 4.36 -3.61 -3.86
CA LEU A 267 3.22 -3.68 -2.96
C LEU A 267 3.22 -4.97 -2.12
N SER A 268 3.72 -6.08 -2.68
CA SER A 268 3.80 -7.37 -1.97
C SER A 268 4.82 -7.37 -0.84
N LEU A 269 5.77 -6.42 -0.83
CA LEU A 269 6.80 -6.29 0.21
C LEU A 269 6.28 -5.66 1.49
N VAL A 270 5.20 -4.86 1.40
CA VAL A 270 4.75 -4.04 2.52
C VAL A 270 4.19 -4.93 3.62
N SER A 271 4.74 -4.78 4.82
CA SER A 271 4.43 -5.62 5.97
C SER A 271 4.16 -4.79 7.21
N ASN A 272 3.40 -5.37 8.14
CA ASN A 272 3.16 -4.82 9.45
C ASN A 272 4.15 -5.47 10.45
N PRO A 273 5.16 -4.72 10.95
CA PRO A 273 6.17 -5.27 11.85
C PRO A 273 5.59 -5.81 13.17
N GLU A 274 4.49 -5.22 13.65
CA GLU A 274 3.86 -5.63 14.90
C GLU A 274 3.10 -6.96 14.73
N LYS A 275 2.36 -7.11 13.63
CA LYS A 275 1.63 -8.33 13.29
C LYS A 275 2.52 -9.43 12.69
N LYS A 276 3.72 -9.08 12.21
CA LYS A 276 4.63 -9.97 11.45
C LYS A 276 3.93 -10.64 10.27
N ASP A 277 3.16 -9.84 9.53
CA ASP A 277 2.43 -10.29 8.35
C ASP A 277 2.43 -9.19 7.28
N PHE A 278 2.07 -9.55 6.05
CA PHE A 278 1.94 -8.63 4.93
C PHE A 278 0.68 -7.76 5.06
N ILE A 279 0.74 -6.54 4.55
CA ILE A 279 -0.45 -5.68 4.45
C ILE A 279 -1.37 -6.22 3.35
N LYS A 280 -2.60 -6.58 3.73
CA LYS A 280 -3.62 -7.13 2.83
C LYS A 280 -4.84 -6.23 2.66
N ASP A 281 -4.86 -5.07 3.31
CA ASP A 281 -5.94 -4.11 3.33
C ASP A 281 -5.39 -2.67 3.24
N GLY A 282 -6.28 -1.69 3.13
CA GLY A 282 -5.93 -0.27 3.09
C GLY A 282 -6.03 0.37 1.71
N TYR A 283 -5.71 1.67 1.66
CA TYR A 283 -5.82 2.50 0.46
C TYR A 283 -4.44 2.73 -0.18
N PHE A 284 -4.36 2.46 -1.47
CA PHE A 284 -3.16 2.66 -2.30
C PHE A 284 -3.44 3.75 -3.32
N ILE A 285 -2.70 4.86 -3.22
CA ILE A 285 -2.94 6.05 -4.02
C ILE A 285 -1.85 6.21 -5.06
N ASP A 286 -2.25 6.33 -6.33
CA ASP A 286 -1.36 6.67 -7.43
C ASP A 286 -1.89 7.92 -8.14
N PHE A 287 -1.25 9.05 -7.85
CA PHE A 287 -1.66 10.35 -8.38
C PHE A 287 -0.95 10.75 -9.68
N PHE A 288 -0.23 9.81 -10.29
CA PHE A 288 0.31 9.86 -11.65
C PHE A 288 0.00 8.52 -12.36
N SER A 289 -1.27 8.10 -12.28
CA SER A 289 -1.67 6.73 -12.60
C SER A 289 -1.39 6.30 -14.04
N GLY A 290 -1.33 7.23 -14.99
CA GLY A 290 -1.00 6.98 -16.38
C GLY A 290 -1.88 5.87 -16.97
N SER A 291 -1.27 4.75 -17.34
CA SER A 291 -1.99 3.60 -17.89
C SER A 291 -2.78 2.80 -16.84
N SER A 292 -2.81 3.20 -15.56
CA SER A 292 -3.49 2.50 -14.46
C SER A 292 -2.88 1.13 -14.09
N THR A 293 -1.56 0.97 -14.27
CA THR A 293 -0.82 -0.24 -13.87
C THR A 293 -1.04 -0.61 -12.40
N THR A 294 -1.14 0.39 -11.51
CA THR A 294 -1.30 0.20 -10.07
C THR A 294 -2.60 -0.53 -9.71
N ALA A 295 -3.72 -0.22 -10.38
CA ALA A 295 -4.97 -0.95 -10.15
C ALA A 295 -4.88 -2.41 -10.57
N GLU A 296 -4.30 -2.71 -11.75
CA GLU A 296 -4.09 -4.09 -12.18
C GLU A 296 -3.25 -4.89 -11.16
N ALA A 297 -2.16 -4.31 -10.67
CA ALA A 297 -1.30 -4.96 -9.67
C ALA A 297 -2.04 -5.24 -8.35
N ILE A 298 -2.90 -4.34 -7.91
CA ILE A 298 -3.71 -4.50 -6.69
C ILE A 298 -4.75 -5.60 -6.85
N ILE A 299 -5.47 -5.62 -7.97
CA ILE A 299 -6.46 -6.68 -8.26
C ILE A 299 -5.77 -8.05 -8.29
N LYS A 300 -4.58 -8.15 -8.93
CA LYS A 300 -3.77 -9.37 -8.92
C LYS A 300 -3.38 -9.82 -7.52
N LEU A 301 -2.91 -8.89 -6.67
CA LEU A 301 -2.55 -9.22 -5.30
C LEU A 301 -3.75 -9.71 -4.49
N ASN A 302 -4.88 -9.00 -4.55
CA ASN A 302 -6.10 -9.40 -3.87
C ASN A 302 -6.57 -10.80 -4.32
N SER A 303 -6.45 -11.11 -5.61
CA SER A 303 -6.72 -12.46 -6.13
C SER A 303 -5.77 -13.54 -5.58
N LYS A 304 -4.52 -13.20 -5.28
CA LYS A 304 -3.48 -14.17 -4.85
C LYS A 304 -3.48 -14.46 -3.35
N ASP A 305 -3.88 -13.49 -2.54
CA ASP A 305 -3.79 -13.62 -1.08
C ASP A 305 -5.06 -13.27 -0.30
N GLU A 306 -6.19 -13.19 -1.02
CA GLU A 306 -7.50 -12.87 -0.48
C GLU A 306 -7.52 -11.51 0.24
N GLY A 307 -6.68 -10.58 -0.21
CA GLY A 307 -6.64 -9.22 0.29
C GLY A 307 -7.83 -8.38 -0.15
N CYS A 308 -8.07 -7.29 0.56
CA CYS A 308 -9.10 -6.29 0.31
C CYS A 308 -8.49 -4.88 0.10
N ARG A 309 -7.32 -4.83 -0.54
CA ARG A 309 -6.62 -3.58 -0.87
C ARG A 309 -7.47 -2.77 -1.84
N LYS A 310 -7.59 -1.46 -1.58
CA LYS A 310 -8.35 -0.52 -2.40
C LYS A 310 -7.40 0.44 -3.11
N PHE A 311 -7.76 0.92 -4.30
CA PHE A 311 -6.96 1.91 -5.03
C PHE A 311 -7.69 3.24 -5.22
N ILE A 312 -6.92 4.33 -5.22
CA ILE A 312 -7.36 5.66 -5.66
C ILE A 312 -6.37 6.11 -6.73
N LEU A 313 -6.86 6.20 -7.97
CA LEU A 313 -6.05 6.63 -9.11
C LEU A 313 -6.44 8.04 -9.52
N ILE A 314 -5.44 8.91 -9.72
CA ILE A 314 -5.65 10.26 -10.25
C ILE A 314 -4.88 10.36 -11.56
N GLN A 315 -5.57 10.83 -12.59
CA GLN A 315 -5.01 11.06 -13.92
C GLN A 315 -5.55 12.37 -14.48
N ILE A 316 -4.65 13.21 -15.00
CA ILE A 316 -5.05 14.38 -15.76
C ILE A 316 -5.65 13.93 -17.10
N PRO A 317 -6.76 14.53 -17.57
CA PRO A 317 -7.39 14.18 -18.85
C PRO A 317 -6.59 14.75 -20.03
N GLU A 318 -5.34 14.31 -20.16
CA GLU A 318 -4.47 14.64 -21.28
C GLU A 318 -5.03 14.04 -22.57
N LEU A 319 -5.28 14.91 -23.55
CA LEU A 319 -5.81 14.52 -24.84
C LEU A 319 -4.78 13.70 -25.60
N VAL A 320 -5.24 12.64 -26.26
CA VAL A 320 -4.39 11.90 -27.21
C VAL A 320 -4.32 12.65 -28.54
N ASP A 321 -3.26 12.43 -29.32
CA ASP A 321 -3.16 12.99 -30.67
C ASP A 321 -4.32 12.47 -31.54
N GLU A 322 -5.09 13.38 -32.14
CA GLU A 322 -6.22 13.06 -33.01
C GLU A 322 -5.85 12.18 -34.21
N LYS A 323 -4.57 12.19 -34.61
CA LYS A 323 -4.04 11.35 -35.69
C LYS A 323 -3.65 9.94 -35.25
N SER A 324 -3.54 9.70 -33.94
CA SER A 324 -3.14 8.41 -33.39
C SER A 324 -4.21 7.33 -33.60
N GLU A 325 -3.78 6.07 -33.70
CA GLU A 325 -4.71 4.93 -33.72
C GLU A 325 -5.60 4.88 -32.46
N VAL A 326 -5.07 5.37 -31.34
CA VAL A 326 -5.77 5.48 -30.05
C VAL A 326 -7.04 6.32 -30.19
N TYR A 327 -6.93 7.48 -30.84
CA TYR A 327 -8.05 8.37 -31.09
C TYR A 327 -9.07 7.76 -32.06
N LYS A 328 -8.60 7.07 -33.10
CA LYS A 328 -9.46 6.41 -34.11
C LYS A 328 -10.32 5.30 -33.51
N VAL A 329 -9.81 4.59 -32.50
CA VAL A 329 -10.56 3.55 -31.76
C VAL A 329 -11.53 4.16 -30.72
N GLY A 330 -11.47 5.47 -30.47
CA GLY A 330 -12.46 6.21 -29.68
C GLY A 330 -11.97 6.70 -28.32
N TYR A 331 -10.72 6.44 -27.95
CA TYR A 331 -10.15 6.94 -26.70
C TYR A 331 -9.68 8.38 -26.88
N LYS A 332 -10.36 9.34 -26.22
CA LYS A 332 -10.08 10.77 -26.38
C LYS A 332 -8.95 11.28 -25.48
N ASN A 333 -8.71 10.63 -24.35
CA ASN A 333 -7.72 11.03 -23.38
C ASN A 333 -7.14 9.82 -22.64
N ILE A 334 -6.04 10.04 -21.92
CA ILE A 334 -5.33 9.01 -21.16
C ILE A 334 -6.24 8.31 -20.13
N CYS A 335 -7.15 9.03 -19.48
CA CYS A 335 -8.05 8.45 -18.48
C CYS A 335 -8.97 7.37 -19.08
N GLU A 336 -9.43 7.55 -20.33
CA GLU A 336 -10.27 6.55 -21.00
C GLU A 336 -9.53 5.22 -21.20
N ILE A 337 -8.24 5.30 -21.56
CA ILE A 337 -7.37 4.12 -21.73
C ILE A 337 -7.15 3.43 -20.38
N GLY A 338 -6.88 4.20 -19.33
CA GLY A 338 -6.70 3.68 -17.97
C GLY A 338 -7.94 2.94 -17.47
N LYS A 339 -9.14 3.52 -17.63
CA LYS A 339 -10.41 2.87 -17.27
C LYS A 339 -10.61 1.56 -18.00
N GLU A 340 -10.29 1.51 -19.30
CA GLU A 340 -10.42 0.29 -20.08
C GLU A 340 -9.44 -0.78 -19.62
N ARG A 341 -8.18 -0.40 -19.32
CA ARG A 341 -7.20 -1.34 -18.75
C ARG A 341 -7.75 -1.97 -17.47
N ILE A 342 -8.30 -1.18 -16.55
CA ILE A 342 -8.81 -1.68 -15.27
C ILE A 342 -9.91 -2.72 -15.50
N ARG A 343 -10.88 -2.43 -16.38
CA ARG A 343 -11.97 -3.36 -16.72
C ARG A 343 -11.43 -4.68 -17.27
N ARG A 344 -10.67 -4.62 -18.36
CA ARG A 344 -10.16 -5.83 -19.04
C ARG A 344 -9.21 -6.63 -18.16
N ALA A 345 -8.37 -5.95 -17.37
CA ALA A 345 -7.50 -6.61 -16.41
C ALA A 345 -8.32 -7.33 -15.32
N GLY A 346 -9.32 -6.66 -14.76
CA GLY A 346 -10.23 -7.24 -13.78
C GLY A 346 -10.94 -8.49 -14.31
N ASP A 347 -11.59 -8.38 -15.47
CA ASP A 347 -12.29 -9.50 -16.12
C ASP A 347 -11.36 -10.68 -16.36
N LYS A 348 -10.16 -10.41 -16.90
CA LYS A 348 -9.14 -11.44 -17.15
C LYS A 348 -8.67 -12.13 -15.87
N ILE A 349 -8.46 -11.38 -14.79
CA ILE A 349 -8.00 -11.94 -13.50
C ILE A 349 -9.11 -12.81 -12.87
N VAL A 350 -10.37 -12.38 -12.96
CA VAL A 350 -11.52 -13.19 -12.51
C VAL A 350 -11.61 -14.49 -13.32
N GLU A 351 -11.47 -14.42 -14.65
CA GLU A 351 -11.47 -15.60 -15.52
C GLU A 351 -10.33 -16.56 -15.18
N GLU A 352 -9.10 -16.06 -15.00
CA GLU A 352 -7.91 -16.87 -14.69
C GLU A 352 -7.94 -17.47 -13.28
N SER A 353 -8.49 -16.75 -12.30
CA SER A 353 -8.55 -17.20 -10.90
C SER A 353 -9.77 -18.05 -10.57
N GLY A 354 -10.87 -17.91 -11.32
CA GLY A 354 -12.16 -18.52 -11.01
C GLY A 354 -12.88 -17.90 -9.79
N ASN A 355 -12.37 -16.79 -9.25
CA ASN A 355 -12.96 -16.13 -8.09
C ASN A 355 -13.95 -15.03 -8.51
N ASN A 356 -15.24 -15.39 -8.57
CA ASN A 356 -16.32 -14.45 -8.91
C ASN A 356 -16.64 -13.43 -7.81
N ASP A 357 -16.12 -13.63 -6.59
CA ASP A 357 -16.32 -12.72 -5.45
C ASP A 357 -15.22 -11.65 -5.35
N LEU A 358 -14.23 -11.67 -6.27
CA LEU A 358 -13.16 -10.67 -6.31
C LEU A 358 -13.71 -9.30 -6.70
N ASP A 359 -13.49 -8.30 -5.84
CA ASP A 359 -13.87 -6.91 -6.15
C ASP A 359 -12.95 -6.32 -7.23
N ILE A 360 -13.48 -6.23 -8.44
CA ILE A 360 -12.87 -5.56 -9.60
C ILE A 360 -13.55 -4.21 -9.92
N GLY A 361 -14.50 -3.79 -9.08
CA GLY A 361 -15.31 -2.59 -9.29
C GLY A 361 -14.52 -1.31 -9.02
N PHE A 362 -14.92 -0.24 -9.71
CA PHE A 362 -14.39 1.10 -9.43
C PHE A 362 -15.40 2.17 -9.82
N LYS A 363 -15.37 3.30 -9.09
CA LYS A 363 -16.12 4.52 -9.42
C LYS A 363 -15.20 5.50 -10.14
N VAL A 364 -15.78 6.32 -11.03
CA VAL A 364 -15.05 7.32 -11.81
C VAL A 364 -15.59 8.70 -11.48
N PHE A 365 -14.72 9.58 -11.00
CA PHE A 365 -15.05 10.95 -10.69
C PHE A 365 -14.29 11.92 -11.60
N LYS A 366 -14.87 13.09 -11.84
CA LYS A 366 -14.23 14.19 -12.56
C LYS A 366 -14.20 15.41 -11.66
N LEU A 367 -13.11 16.16 -11.72
CA LEU A 367 -13.02 17.44 -11.04
C LEU A 367 -13.79 18.50 -11.84
N ASP A 368 -14.67 19.21 -11.16
CA ASP A 368 -15.39 20.37 -11.69
C ASP A 368 -15.46 21.46 -10.60
N SER A 369 -15.97 22.63 -10.95
CA SER A 369 -16.34 23.69 -10.02
C SER A 369 -17.41 23.21 -9.03
N SER A 370 -17.40 23.80 -7.83
CA SER A 370 -18.44 23.63 -6.79
C SER A 370 -19.84 23.67 -7.40
N ASN A 371 -20.72 22.78 -6.94
CA ASN A 371 -22.13 22.74 -7.29
C ASN A 371 -22.89 23.96 -6.76
N LEU A 372 -22.36 24.59 -5.72
CA LEU A 372 -22.90 25.83 -5.17
C LEU A 372 -22.38 27.04 -5.95
N GLU A 373 -23.27 28.00 -6.18
CA GLU A 373 -22.91 29.32 -6.70
C GLU A 373 -22.01 30.06 -5.71
N LYS A 374 -21.01 30.76 -6.24
CA LYS A 374 -20.22 31.65 -5.41
C LYS A 374 -21.08 32.86 -5.10
N TRP A 375 -21.24 33.16 -3.81
CA TRP A 375 -21.94 34.36 -3.40
C TRP A 375 -21.18 35.59 -3.92
N ASP A 376 -21.74 36.22 -4.94
CA ASP A 376 -21.26 37.48 -5.53
C ASP A 376 -22.38 38.52 -5.39
N PRO A 377 -22.40 39.29 -4.29
CA PRO A 377 -23.48 40.21 -4.02
C PRO A 377 -23.45 41.35 -5.02
N ASP A 378 -24.51 41.49 -5.82
CA ASP A 378 -24.79 42.77 -6.46
C ASP A 378 -25.17 43.77 -5.36
N TYR A 379 -24.21 44.62 -4.98
CA TYR A 379 -24.39 45.65 -3.95
C TYR A 379 -25.50 46.65 -4.30
N ASN A 380 -25.94 46.73 -5.56
CA ASN A 380 -27.05 47.59 -5.98
C ASN A 380 -28.43 46.90 -5.85
N ASN A 381 -28.47 45.57 -5.69
CA ASN A 381 -29.70 44.77 -5.64
C ASN A 381 -29.61 43.64 -4.58
N VAL A 382 -29.11 43.98 -3.39
CA VAL A 382 -28.88 43.06 -2.27
C VAL A 382 -30.12 42.23 -1.91
N GLN A 383 -31.32 42.80 -2.03
CA GLN A 383 -32.56 42.12 -1.67
C GLN A 383 -32.91 40.99 -2.65
N GLN A 384 -32.53 41.14 -3.92
CA GLN A 384 -32.76 40.14 -4.96
C GLN A 384 -31.69 39.04 -4.92
N SER A 385 -30.44 39.39 -4.58
CA SER A 385 -29.34 38.43 -4.43
C SER A 385 -29.44 37.53 -3.20
N LEU A 386 -30.27 37.88 -2.20
CA LEU A 386 -30.56 37.05 -1.03
C LEU A 386 -31.58 35.93 -1.29
N THR A 387 -32.27 35.95 -2.45
CA THR A 387 -33.41 35.04 -2.74
C THR A 387 -33.10 34.04 -3.85
N ILE A 388 -31.86 34.00 -4.35
CA ILE A 388 -31.47 33.15 -5.48
C ILE A 388 -31.15 31.74 -4.95
N ASP A 389 -31.61 30.71 -5.68
CA ASP A 389 -31.26 29.33 -5.40
C ASP A 389 -29.73 29.17 -5.57
N ASN A 390 -29.04 28.76 -4.51
CA ASN A 390 -27.57 28.74 -4.49
C ASN A 390 -26.97 27.52 -5.20
N ILE A 391 -27.79 26.74 -5.90
CA ILE A 391 -27.39 25.52 -6.61
C ILE A 391 -27.37 25.80 -8.11
N LYS A 392 -26.27 25.43 -8.76
CA LYS A 392 -26.11 25.56 -10.22
C LYS A 392 -27.13 24.73 -10.97
N SER A 393 -27.76 25.34 -11.98
CA SER A 393 -28.82 24.71 -12.79
C SER A 393 -28.36 23.56 -13.69
N ASP A 394 -27.05 23.49 -14.01
CA ASP A 394 -26.43 22.46 -14.84
C ASP A 394 -25.79 21.32 -14.02
N ARG A 395 -26.23 21.14 -12.77
CA ARG A 395 -25.75 20.08 -11.87
C ARG A 395 -26.86 19.11 -11.50
N THR A 396 -26.48 17.86 -11.29
CA THR A 396 -27.39 16.81 -10.85
C THR A 396 -27.47 16.73 -9.34
N ASN A 397 -28.55 16.16 -8.81
CA ASN A 397 -28.65 15.89 -7.37
C ASN A 397 -27.52 14.96 -6.89
N GLU A 398 -27.10 14.01 -7.72
CA GLU A 398 -25.98 13.10 -7.41
C GLU A 398 -24.66 13.87 -7.26
N ASP A 399 -24.40 14.88 -8.10
CA ASP A 399 -23.20 15.74 -7.96
C ASP A 399 -23.17 16.44 -6.60
N LEU A 400 -24.33 16.96 -6.14
CA LEU A 400 -24.45 17.57 -4.82
C LEU A 400 -24.23 16.55 -3.70
N VAL A 401 -24.79 15.35 -3.83
CA VAL A 401 -24.60 14.27 -2.85
C VAL A 401 -23.11 13.98 -2.67
N TYR A 402 -22.36 13.81 -3.76
CA TYR A 402 -20.92 13.55 -3.66
C TYR A 402 -20.11 14.74 -3.12
N GLU A 403 -20.47 15.99 -3.48
CA GLU A 403 -19.83 17.16 -2.88
C GLU A 403 -20.07 17.26 -1.37
N ILE A 404 -21.31 16.97 -0.93
CA ILE A 404 -21.68 16.94 0.48
C ILE A 404 -20.89 15.83 1.21
N MET A 405 -20.80 14.63 0.63
CA MET A 405 -20.00 13.54 1.19
C MET A 405 -18.54 13.96 1.37
N LEU A 406 -17.92 14.58 0.35
CA LEU A 406 -16.54 15.07 0.42
C LEU A 406 -16.35 16.14 1.51
N LYS A 407 -17.23 17.14 1.57
CA LYS A 407 -17.17 18.22 2.56
C LYS A 407 -17.27 17.72 4.00
N TYR A 408 -18.02 16.65 4.22
CA TYR A 408 -18.17 16.03 5.53
C TYR A 408 -17.18 14.90 5.81
N GLY A 409 -16.23 14.63 4.91
CA GLY A 409 -15.22 13.59 5.10
C GLY A 409 -15.79 12.17 5.08
N ILE A 410 -16.90 11.97 4.35
CA ILE A 410 -17.55 10.68 4.19
C ILE A 410 -16.93 9.94 3.01
N ASP A 411 -16.62 8.65 3.19
CA ASP A 411 -15.97 7.82 2.19
C ASP A 411 -16.86 7.65 0.94
N LEU A 412 -16.28 7.90 -0.24
CA LEU A 412 -16.94 7.81 -1.54
C LEU A 412 -17.33 6.38 -1.95
N THR A 413 -16.77 5.38 -1.27
CA THR A 413 -17.07 3.96 -1.49
C THR A 413 -18.36 3.51 -0.82
N LEU A 414 -18.94 4.31 0.09
CA LEU A 414 -20.17 3.95 0.76
C LEU A 414 -21.34 3.79 -0.22
N PRO A 415 -22.27 2.86 0.07
CA PRO A 415 -23.48 2.70 -0.72
C PRO A 415 -24.36 3.95 -0.59
N ILE A 416 -25.01 4.30 -1.70
CA ILE A 416 -25.98 5.40 -1.79
C ILE A 416 -27.29 4.77 -2.28
N GLU A 417 -28.34 4.90 -1.48
CA GLU A 417 -29.69 4.46 -1.83
C GLU A 417 -30.57 5.69 -2.03
N GLU A 418 -31.34 5.73 -3.13
CA GLU A 418 -32.29 6.79 -3.41
C GLU A 418 -33.73 6.26 -3.20
N ILE A 419 -34.48 6.90 -2.32
CA ILE A 419 -35.89 6.59 -2.02
C ILE A 419 -36.66 7.90 -1.97
N ASN A 420 -37.63 8.09 -2.87
CA ASN A 420 -38.51 9.28 -2.91
C ASN A 420 -37.74 10.62 -2.89
N ASN A 421 -36.70 10.78 -3.71
CA ASN A 421 -35.81 11.95 -3.75
C ASN A 421 -34.99 12.19 -2.47
N ILE A 422 -34.90 11.18 -1.60
CA ILE A 422 -34.05 11.18 -0.41
C ILE A 422 -32.88 10.22 -0.66
N TYR A 423 -31.67 10.73 -0.53
CA TYR A 423 -30.45 9.94 -0.64
C TYR A 423 -29.99 9.50 0.74
N SER A 424 -29.86 8.19 0.95
CA SER A 424 -29.31 7.58 2.16
C SER A 424 -27.92 7.03 1.86
N VAL A 425 -26.91 7.58 2.54
CA VAL A 425 -25.50 7.24 2.36
C VAL A 425 -25.01 6.44 3.58
N GLY A 426 -24.36 5.30 3.34
CA GLY A 426 -23.74 4.50 4.40
C GLY A 426 -24.74 3.98 5.44
N PHE A 427 -25.86 3.42 4.98
CA PHE A 427 -26.92 2.85 5.83
C PHE A 427 -27.55 3.88 6.80
N GLY A 428 -27.77 5.11 6.32
CA GLY A 428 -28.43 6.18 7.08
C GLY A 428 -27.50 7.04 7.92
N ALA A 429 -26.17 6.89 7.78
CA ALA A 429 -25.19 7.77 8.44
C ALA A 429 -25.30 9.22 7.93
N LEU A 430 -25.58 9.40 6.64
CA LEU A 430 -25.91 10.69 6.04
C LEU A 430 -27.18 10.53 5.20
N VAL A 431 -28.16 11.40 5.43
CA VAL A 431 -29.40 11.46 4.67
C VAL A 431 -29.53 12.84 4.04
N ILE A 432 -29.76 12.91 2.74
CA ILE A 432 -29.83 14.17 2.00
C ILE A 432 -31.18 14.25 1.28
N CYS A 433 -31.92 15.34 1.51
CA CYS A 433 -33.16 15.64 0.80
C CYS A 433 -32.99 16.95 0.01
N LEU A 434 -32.96 16.84 -1.32
CA LEU A 434 -32.76 17.98 -2.23
C LEU A 434 -34.07 18.41 -2.92
N ASP A 435 -35.22 17.97 -2.41
CA ASP A 435 -36.53 18.30 -2.97
C ASP A 435 -36.86 19.79 -2.79
N ASN A 436 -37.60 20.36 -3.75
CA ASN A 436 -38.09 21.73 -3.70
C ASN A 436 -39.39 21.88 -2.88
N ASN A 437 -40.00 20.76 -2.46
CA ASN A 437 -41.24 20.76 -1.70
C ASN A 437 -41.13 19.86 -0.45
N ILE A 438 -40.37 20.33 0.53
CA ILE A 438 -40.11 19.59 1.77
C ILE A 438 -41.33 19.73 2.70
N THR A 439 -42.03 18.62 2.95
CA THR A 439 -43.18 18.55 3.87
C THR A 439 -42.84 17.74 5.13
N LYS A 440 -43.72 17.78 6.14
CA LYS A 440 -43.58 16.98 7.36
C LYS A 440 -43.61 15.47 7.08
N GLU A 441 -44.21 15.01 5.98
CA GLU A 441 -44.34 13.59 5.64
C GLU A 441 -42.96 12.94 5.42
N ILE A 442 -42.01 13.69 4.84
CA ILE A 442 -40.64 13.26 4.59
C ILE A 442 -39.93 12.82 5.88
N THR A 443 -40.27 13.40 7.03
CA THR A 443 -39.65 13.02 8.32
C THR A 443 -39.84 11.55 8.66
N GLY A 444 -41.01 10.98 8.32
CA GLY A 444 -41.30 9.56 8.58
C GLY A 444 -40.41 8.62 7.78
N GLU A 445 -40.00 9.01 6.57
CA GLU A 445 -39.07 8.25 5.74
C GLU A 445 -37.64 8.38 6.26
N ILE A 446 -37.20 9.60 6.57
CA ILE A 446 -35.88 9.86 7.13
C ILE A 446 -35.67 9.08 8.45
N ILE A 447 -36.67 9.04 9.33
CA ILE A 447 -36.60 8.27 10.58
C ILE A 447 -36.43 6.76 10.31
N LYS A 448 -37.06 6.23 9.26
CA LYS A 448 -36.87 4.81 8.88
C LYS A 448 -35.47 4.55 8.36
N LEU A 449 -34.93 5.44 7.53
CA LEU A 449 -33.61 5.31 6.92
C LEU A 449 -32.48 5.42 7.95
N THR A 450 -32.66 6.24 8.97
CA THR A 450 -31.68 6.49 10.04
C THR A 450 -31.72 5.44 11.16
N LYS A 451 -32.72 4.56 11.19
CA LYS A 451 -32.98 3.64 12.30
C LYS A 451 -31.81 2.71 12.64
N ASN A 452 -31.00 2.34 11.64
CA ASN A 452 -29.88 1.42 11.82
C ASN A 452 -28.53 2.14 12.02
N ALA A 453 -28.50 3.46 11.93
CA ALA A 453 -27.30 4.25 12.11
C ALA A 453 -27.13 4.66 13.58
N SER A 454 -25.92 4.55 14.11
CA SER A 454 -25.59 5.00 15.47
C SER A 454 -25.67 6.52 15.61
N THR A 455 -25.35 7.24 14.53
CA THR A 455 -25.39 8.69 14.42
C THR A 455 -25.78 9.03 12.98
N SER A 456 -26.74 9.93 12.82
CA SER A 456 -27.23 10.35 11.50
C SER A 456 -27.16 11.85 11.34
N ARG A 457 -26.63 12.26 10.20
CA ARG A 457 -26.68 13.65 9.73
C ARG A 457 -27.74 13.78 8.66
N VAL A 458 -28.60 14.78 8.77
CA VAL A 458 -29.62 15.06 7.77
C VAL A 458 -29.37 16.43 7.15
N VAL A 459 -29.25 16.44 5.82
CA VAL A 459 -29.00 17.64 5.01
C VAL A 459 -30.23 17.92 4.15
N PHE A 460 -30.73 19.15 4.20
CA PHE A 460 -31.84 19.61 3.37
C PHE A 460 -31.42 20.75 2.45
N LYS A 461 -32.03 20.85 1.27
CA LYS A 461 -32.00 22.06 0.45
C LYS A 461 -32.81 23.16 1.14
N ASP A 462 -32.20 24.31 1.44
CA ASP A 462 -32.86 25.36 2.23
C ASP A 462 -34.08 25.97 1.53
N SER A 463 -33.97 26.22 0.23
CA SER A 463 -35.05 26.75 -0.61
C SER A 463 -36.20 25.76 -0.82
N GLY A 464 -36.05 24.51 -0.39
CA GLY A 464 -37.11 23.49 -0.47
C GLY A 464 -38.18 23.58 0.62
N PHE A 465 -37.96 24.37 1.68
CA PHE A 465 -38.95 24.55 2.75
C PHE A 465 -40.00 25.61 2.36
N LYS A 466 -41.28 25.32 2.64
CA LYS A 466 -42.38 26.29 2.41
C LYS A 466 -42.32 27.51 3.31
N SER A 467 -41.80 27.34 4.54
CA SER A 467 -41.69 28.41 5.53
C SER A 467 -40.66 28.06 6.61
N ASP A 468 -40.13 29.08 7.30
CA ASP A 468 -39.26 28.89 8.47
C ASP A 468 -39.94 28.11 9.60
N ALA A 469 -41.27 28.23 9.72
CA ALA A 469 -42.07 27.47 10.66
C ALA A 469 -42.08 25.97 10.32
N ASP A 470 -42.18 25.62 9.05
CA ASP A 470 -42.10 24.23 8.60
C ASP A 470 -40.70 23.64 8.82
N LYS A 471 -39.65 24.41 8.50
CA LYS A 471 -38.26 24.04 8.78
C LYS A 471 -38.03 23.76 10.27
N THR A 472 -38.51 24.65 11.13
CA THR A 472 -38.39 24.51 12.59
C THR A 472 -39.16 23.29 13.10
N ASN A 473 -40.39 23.08 12.62
CA ASN A 473 -41.19 21.92 12.99
C ASN A 473 -40.51 20.60 12.60
N ILE A 474 -39.97 20.51 11.37
CA ILE A 474 -39.25 19.33 10.88
C ILE A 474 -38.02 19.07 11.73
N LYS A 475 -37.23 20.10 12.03
CA LYS A 475 -36.07 20.01 12.91
C LYS A 475 -36.42 19.45 14.29
N GLU A 476 -37.49 19.93 14.92
CA GLU A 476 -37.94 19.42 16.23
C GLU A 476 -38.45 17.98 16.18
N ILE A 477 -39.13 17.57 15.10
CA ILE A 477 -39.56 16.18 14.90
C ILE A 477 -38.35 15.25 14.81
N LEU A 478 -37.33 15.61 14.01
CA LEU A 478 -36.10 14.84 13.88
C LEU A 478 -35.34 14.75 15.21
N ARG A 479 -35.24 15.88 15.94
CA ARG A 479 -34.60 15.93 17.26
C ARG A 479 -35.28 15.02 18.29
N THR A 480 -36.61 14.99 18.30
CA THR A 480 -37.40 14.10 19.20
C THR A 480 -37.17 12.62 18.90
N ASN A 481 -36.68 12.30 17.69
CA ASN A 481 -36.31 10.95 17.26
C ASN A 481 -34.80 10.69 17.30
N ASN A 482 -34.05 11.44 18.13
CA ASN A 482 -32.59 11.31 18.32
C ASN A 482 -31.74 11.64 17.08
N ILE A 483 -32.27 12.43 16.15
CA ILE A 483 -31.51 12.95 15.00
C ILE A 483 -31.19 14.43 15.28
N GLU A 484 -30.02 14.68 15.87
CA GLU A 484 -29.64 16.03 16.30
C GLU A 484 -28.97 16.86 15.20
N GLU A 485 -28.26 16.21 14.29
CA GLU A 485 -27.50 16.89 13.23
C GLU A 485 -28.40 17.21 12.03
N PHE A 486 -29.05 18.37 12.11
CA PHE A 486 -29.86 18.96 11.03
C PHE A 486 -29.10 20.12 10.37
N ILE A 487 -28.88 20.01 9.07
CA ILE A 487 -28.16 21.01 8.28
C ILE A 487 -28.98 21.41 7.05
N THR A 488 -28.90 22.68 6.67
CA THR A 488 -29.43 23.18 5.39
C THR A 488 -28.31 23.72 4.52
N ILE A 489 -28.42 23.50 3.21
CA ILE A 489 -27.48 24.01 2.20
C ILE A 489 -28.16 24.93 1.20
#